data_AF-L9YWW2-F1
#
_entry.id   AF-L9YWW2-F1
#
_cell.length_a   1.000
_cell.length_b   1.000
_cell.length_c   1.000
_cell.angle_alpha   90.00
_cell.angle_beta   90.00
_cell.angle_gamma   90.00
#
_symmetry.space_group_name_H-M   'P 1'
#
loop_
_entity.id
_entity.type
_entity.pdbx_description
1 polymer ?
#
loop_
_entity_poly.entity_id
_entity_poly.type
_entity_poly.pdbx_seq_one_letter_code
_entity_poly.pdbx_strand_id
1 'polypeptide(L)' 'MAIKDELQDYYEAEINHGRLYPNLDTLVEKGLVKKGTLDKRTNSYTITDRGYRELEARREWESQYVEDV' A
#
# COMPACT_ATOMS: atom_id res chain seq x y z
N MET A 1 3.96 11.12 9.11
CA MET A 1 5.04 10.38 8.45
C MET A 1 4.58 10.10 7.03
N ALA A 2 5.47 10.20 6.03
CA ALA A 2 5.09 9.89 4.65
C ALA A 2 5.23 8.38 4.41
N ILE A 3 4.38 7.81 3.56
CA ILE A 3 4.44 6.37 3.20
C ILE A 3 5.82 5.94 2.69
N LYS A 4 6.57 6.86 2.07
CA LYS A 4 7.93 6.58 1.63
C LYS A 4 8.88 6.30 2.79
N ASP A 5 8.82 7.11 3.84
CA ASP A 5 9.72 7.00 4.99
C ASP A 5 9.46 5.68 5.72
N GLU A 6 8.17 5.34 5.94
CA GLU A 6 7.78 4.06 6.55
C GLU A 6 8.25 2.85 5.72
N LEU A 7 8.18 2.92 4.38
CA LEU A 7 8.66 1.84 3.52
C LEU A 7 10.19 1.74 3.51
N GLN A 8 10.90 2.87 3.60
CA GLN A 8 12.36 2.87 3.71
C GLN A 8 12.82 2.22 5.01
N ASP A 9 12.15 2.55 6.11
CA ASP A 9 12.43 1.98 7.42
C ASP A 9 12.09 0.48 7.44
N TYR A 10 10.93 0.08 6.90
CA TYR A 10 10.49 -1.32 6.90
C TYR A 10 11.41 -2.24 6.07
N TYR A 11 11.85 -1.77 4.89
CA TYR A 11 12.72 -2.57 4.01
C TYR A 11 14.22 -2.33 4.28
N GLU A 12 14.56 -1.46 5.23
CA GLU A 12 15.93 -1.00 5.52
C GLU A 12 16.69 -0.59 4.24
N ALA A 13 15.96 -0.01 3.27
CA ALA A 13 16.46 0.23 1.92
C ALA A 13 15.93 1.54 1.34
N GLU A 14 16.70 2.14 0.42
CA GLU A 14 16.24 3.33 -0.28
C GLU A 14 15.10 2.99 -1.25
N ILE A 15 13.94 3.61 -1.02
CA ILE A 15 12.77 3.44 -1.87
C ILE A 15 12.84 4.45 -3.03
N ASN A 16 12.92 3.92 -4.24
CA ASN A 16 12.92 4.72 -5.45
C ASN A 16 11.53 5.31 -5.72
N HIS A 17 11.44 6.64 -5.75
CA HIS A 17 10.21 7.39 -6.04
C HIS A 17 9.57 7.01 -7.39
N GLY A 18 10.40 6.73 -8.40
CA GLY A 18 9.96 6.31 -9.74
C GLY A 18 9.32 4.92 -9.78
N ARG A 19 9.38 4.16 -8.68
CA ARG A 19 8.62 2.90 -8.51
C ARG A 19 7.46 3.08 -7.54
N LEU A 20 7.65 3.87 -6.49
CA LEU A 20 6.63 4.09 -5.46
C LEU A 20 5.34 4.68 -6.04
N TYR A 21 5.44 5.82 -6.75
CA TYR A 21 4.24 6.49 -7.24
C TYR A 21 3.51 5.71 -8.34
N PRO A 22 4.19 5.09 -9.33
CA PRO A 22 3.51 4.21 -10.29
C PRO A 22 2.79 3.02 -9.64
N ASN A 23 3.37 2.43 -8.58
CA ASN A 23 2.71 1.37 -7.84
C ASN A 23 1.46 1.89 -7.11
N LEU A 24 1.54 3.06 -6.48
CA LEU A 24 0.38 3.69 -5.84
C LEU A 24 -0.71 4.05 -6.83
N ASP A 25 -0.37 4.60 -8.00
CA ASP A 25 -1.34 4.90 -9.05
C ASP A 25 -1.99 3.61 -9.58
N THR A 26 -1.22 2.52 -9.72
CA THR A 26 -1.79 1.19 -10.06
C THR A 26 -2.80 0.71 -9.01
N LEU A 27 -2.52 0.88 -7.71
CA LEU A 27 -3.46 0.52 -6.65
C LEU A 27 -4.73 1.38 -6.67
N VAL A 28 -4.60 2.64 -7.09
CA VAL A 28 -5.74 3.56 -7.28
C VAL A 28 -6.58 3.14 -8.48
N GLU A 29 -5.96 2.84 -9.62
CA GLU A 29 -6.65 2.33 -10.82
C GLU A 29 -7.40 1.03 -10.55
N LYS A 30 -6.82 0.14 -9.73
CA LYS A 30 -7.48 -1.09 -9.29
C LYS A 30 -8.60 -0.86 -8.26
N GLY A 31 -8.75 0.35 -7.75
CA GLY A 31 -9.76 0.72 -6.74
C GLY A 31 -9.48 0.15 -5.35
N LEU A 32 -8.24 -0.26 -5.07
CA LEU A 32 -7.81 -0.80 -3.76
C LEU A 32 -7.44 0.32 -2.79
N VAL A 33 -7.00 1.44 -3.34
CA VAL A 33 -6.64 2.65 -2.60
C VAL A 33 -7.33 3.84 -3.26
N LYS A 34 -7.73 4.83 -2.47
CA LYS A 34 -8.23 6.12 -2.94
C LYS A 34 -7.14 7.17 -2.77
N LYS A 35 -6.89 7.93 -3.83
CA LYS A 35 -6.06 9.14 -3.78
C LYS A 35 -6.90 10.33 -3.33
N GLY A 36 -6.40 11.04 -2.33
CA GLY A 36 -6.89 12.33 -1.86
C GLY A 36 -5.78 13.38 -1.90
N THR A 37 -6.12 14.57 -1.45
CA THR A 37 -5.21 15.71 -1.42
C THR A 37 -5.33 16.35 -0.05
N LEU A 38 -4.26 16.33 0.75
CA LEU A 38 -4.22 16.96 2.06
C LEU A 38 -4.02 18.48 1.90
N ASP A 39 -3.19 18.87 0.93
CA ASP A 39 -2.95 20.24 0.51
C ASP A 39 -2.51 20.27 -0.96
N LYS A 40 -2.26 21.46 -1.53
CA LYS A 40 -1.89 21.62 -2.96
C LYS A 40 -0.67 20.82 -3.44
N ARG A 41 0.15 20.28 -2.53
CA ARG A 41 1.40 19.57 -2.81
C ARG A 41 1.45 18.17 -2.21
N THR A 42 0.63 17.89 -1.20
CA THR A 42 0.64 16.62 -0.45
C THR A 42 -0.53 15.74 -0.84
N ASN A 43 -0.25 14.64 -1.55
CA ASN A 43 -1.25 13.59 -1.80
C ASN A 43 -1.46 12.74 -0.54
N SER A 44 -2.70 12.34 -0.30
CA SER A 44 -3.05 11.32 0.70
C SER A 44 -3.52 10.05 -0.01
N TYR A 45 -3.26 8.90 0.59
CA TYR A 45 -3.68 7.60 0.08
C TYR A 45 -4.38 6.85 1.20
N THR A 46 -5.60 6.37 0.95
CA THR A 46 -6.42 5.68 1.96
C THR A 46 -6.93 4.37 1.37
N ILE A 47 -6.78 3.27 2.10
CA ILE A 47 -7.28 1.96 1.68
C ILE A 47 -8.81 2.03 1.56
N THR A 48 -9.37 1.45 0.49
CA THR A 48 -10.81 1.35 0.28
C THR A 48 -11.38 0.13 0.99
N ASP A 49 -12.70 0.06 1.18
CA ASP A 49 -13.35 -1.16 1.71
C ASP A 49 -13.02 -2.40 0.86
N ARG A 50 -12.91 -2.22 -0.45
CA ARG A 50 -12.45 -3.28 -1.35
C ARG A 50 -11.01 -3.67 -1.04
N GLY A 51 -10.11 -2.70 -0.87
CA GLY A 51 -8.72 -2.96 -0.52
C GLY A 51 -8.58 -3.76 0.78
N TYR A 52 -9.37 -3.44 1.82
CA TYR A 52 -9.40 -4.21 3.06
C TYR A 52 -9.82 -5.67 2.83
N ARG A 53 -10.88 -5.91 2.04
CA ARG A 53 -11.33 -7.28 1.71
C ARG A 53 -10.26 -8.10 0.99
N GLU A 54 -9.54 -7.50 0.04
CA GLU A 54 -8.45 -8.20 -0.66
C GLU A 54 -7.28 -8.52 0.28
N LEU A 55 -6.98 -7.63 1.24
CA LEU A 55 -5.96 -7.88 2.26
C LEU A 55 -6.38 -9.00 3.22
N GLU A 56 -7.65 -9.04 3.63
CA GLU A 56 -8.20 -10.12 4.45
C GLU A 56 -8.13 -11.46 3.70
N ALA A 57 -8.62 -11.51 2.47
CA ALA A 57 -8.56 -12.71 1.63
C ALA A 57 -7.11 -13.19 1.43
N ARG A 58 -6.15 -12.25 1.27
CA ARG A 58 -4.73 -12.59 1.19
C ARG A 58 -4.21 -13.19 2.49
N ARG A 59 -4.55 -12.63 3.64
CA ARG A 59 -4.14 -13.15 4.96
C ARG A 59 -4.76 -14.52 5.24
N GLU A 60 -6.03 -14.71 4.91
CA GLU A 60 -6.71 -16.01 5.03
C GLU A 60 -6.05 -17.07 4.14
N TRP A 61 -5.69 -16.70 2.91
CA TRP A 61 -4.92 -17.58 2.03
C TRP A 61 -3.54 -17.88 2.62
N GLU A 62 -2.78 -16.87 3.07
CA GLU A 62 -1.45 -17.07 3.67
C GLU A 62 -1.50 -17.98 4.90
N SER A 63 -2.51 -17.81 5.77
CA SER A 63 -2.70 -18.65 6.96
C SER A 63 -2.88 -20.13 6.63
N GLN A 64 -3.46 -20.45 5.47
CA GLN A 64 -3.62 -21.85 5.04
C GLN A 64 -2.31 -22.52 4.62
N TYR A 65 -1.27 -21.75 4.30
CA TYR A 65 -0.01 -22.26 3.77
C TYR A 65 1.21 -21.95 4.66
N VAL A 66 1.08 -21.03 5.63
CA VAL A 66 2.18 -20.55 6.47
C VAL A 66 2.05 -21.02 7.93
N GLU A 67 1.00 -21.77 8.29
CA GLU A 67 0.97 -22.55 9.54
C GLU A 67 1.86 -23.80 9.42
N ASP A 68 3.18 -23.60 9.48
CA ASP A 68 4.17 -24.64 9.80
C ASP A 68 5.48 -23.95 10.27
N VAL A 69 5.49 -23.47 11.52
CA VAL A 69 6.68 -23.38 12.39
C VAL A 69 6.28 -23.55 13.85
#